data_AF-A0A4R9VZD3-F1
#
_entry.id   AF-A0A4R9VZD3-F1
#
_cell.length_a   1.000
_cell.length_b   1.000
_cell.length_c   1.000
_cell.angle_alpha   90.00
_cell.angle_beta   90.00
_cell.angle_gamma   90.00
#
_symmetry.space_group_name_H-M   'P 1'
#
loop_
_entity.id
_entity.type
_entity.pdbx_description
1 polymer ?
#
loop_
_entity_poly.entity_id
_entity_poly.type
_entity_poly.pdbx_seq_one_letter_code
_entity_poly.pdbx_strand_id
1 'polypeptide(L)' 'EIAEFTGVNAPYEAPTQPEITLDTETISVEASVSKIMDYLQKHQYIEDI' A
#
# COMPACT_ATOMS: atom_id res chain seq x y z
N GLU A 1 -5.67 13.07 -26.32
CA GLU A 1 -6.27 12.33 -25.19
C GLU A 1 -5.47 11.06 -24.95
N ILE A 2 -5.39 10.56 -23.71
CA ILE A 2 -4.72 9.30 -23.36
C ILE A 2 -5.80 8.22 -23.27
N ALA A 3 -5.65 7.14 -24.05
CA ALA A 3 -6.57 6.01 -23.99
C ALA A 3 -6.36 5.20 -22.69
N GLU A 4 -7.46 4.71 -22.12
CA GLU A 4 -7.49 3.78 -20.98
C GLU A 4 -6.70 4.25 -19.74
N PHE A 5 -6.82 5.53 -19.42
CA PHE A 5 -6.25 6.11 -18.22
C PHE A 5 -7.04 5.70 -16.96
N THR A 6 -6.45 4.78 -16.19
CA THR A 6 -7.01 4.25 -14.93
C THR A 6 -7.32 5.38 -13.94
N GLY A 7 -8.54 5.37 -13.41
CA GLY A 7 -9.03 6.41 -12.50
C GLY A 7 -9.58 7.66 -13.19
N VAL A 8 -9.53 7.75 -14.52
CA VAL A 8 -10.15 8.83 -15.31
C VAL A 8 -11.19 8.28 -16.29
N ASN A 9 -10.77 7.47 -17.26
CA ASN A 9 -11.65 6.87 -18.28
C ASN A 9 -11.55 5.33 -18.35
N ALA A 10 -10.68 4.72 -17.54
CA ALA A 10 -10.70 3.29 -17.23
C ALA A 10 -10.87 3.06 -15.71
N PRO A 11 -11.54 1.97 -15.28
CA PRO A 11 -11.78 1.70 -13.86
C PRO A 11 -10.51 1.25 -13.13
N TYR A 12 -10.46 1.48 -11.81
CA TYR A 12 -9.53 0.85 -10.89
C TYR A 12 -10.30 -0.08 -9.96
N GLU A 13 -9.91 -1.35 -9.89
CA GLU A 13 -10.49 -2.34 -8.98
C GLU A 13 -9.63 -2.42 -7.73
N ALA A 14 -10.05 -1.73 -6.67
CA ALA A 14 -9.36 -1.77 -5.39
C ALA A 14 -9.38 -3.19 -4.80
N PRO A 15 -8.30 -3.63 -4.13
CA PRO A 15 -8.25 -4.95 -3.50
C PRO A 15 -9.34 -5.08 -2.44
N THR A 16 -10.07 -6.20 -2.46
CA THR A 16 -11.15 -6.46 -1.48
C THR A 16 -10.63 -7.01 -0.16
N GLN A 17 -9.45 -7.65 -0.17
CA GLN A 17 -8.80 -8.24 1.00
C GLN A 17 -7.28 -7.97 0.97
N PRO A 18 -6.85 -6.70 1.10
CA PRO A 18 -5.43 -6.38 1.18
C PRO A 18 -4.85 -6.83 2.53
N GLU A 19 -3.65 -7.39 2.52
CA GLU A 19 -2.90 -7.72 3.74
C GLU A 19 -2.51 -6.46 4.54
N ILE A 20 -2.22 -5.37 3.82
CA ILE A 20 -1.91 -4.05 4.38
C ILE A 20 -2.41 -2.95 3.43
N THR A 21 -2.95 -1.86 3.98
CA THR A 21 -3.34 -0.65 3.23
C THR A 21 -2.64 0.56 3.82
N LEU A 22 -2.08 1.41 2.95
CA LEU A 22 -1.38 2.63 3.33
C LEU A 22 -2.07 3.82 2.69
N ASP A 23 -2.54 4.74 3.52
CA ASP A 23 -3.10 6.02 3.07
C ASP A 23 -1.98 7.06 2.99
N THR A 24 -1.36 7.16 1.81
CA THR A 24 -0.21 8.03 1.55
C THR A 24 -0.56 9.51 1.49
N GLU A 25 -1.85 9.88 1.49
CA GLU A 25 -2.25 11.28 1.63
C GLU A 25 -2.05 11.75 3.09
N THR A 26 -2.22 10.84 4.05
CA THR A 26 -2.22 11.19 5.49
C THR A 26 -0.94 10.80 6.22
N ILE A 27 -0.12 9.90 5.67
CA ILE A 27 1.13 9.45 6.30
C ILE A 27 2.35 9.74 5.43
N SER A 28 3.50 10.04 6.07
CA SER A 28 4.76 10.23 5.37
C SER A 28 5.31 8.91 4.82
N VAL A 29 6.35 9.00 4.00
CA VAL A 29 7.08 7.84 3.48
C VAL A 29 7.70 7.04 4.62
N GLU A 30 8.35 7.70 5.59
CA GLU A 30 8.97 7.04 6.74
C GLU A 30 7.93 6.29 7.59
N ALA A 31 6.77 6.91 7.82
CA ALA A 31 5.67 6.28 8.54
C ALA A 31 5.06 5.09 7.76
N SER A 32 4.97 5.20 6.43
CA SER A 32 4.54 4.10 5.55
C SER A 32 5.50 2.91 5.64
N VAL A 33 6.80 3.16 5.53
CA VAL A 33 7.83 2.13 5.62
C VAL A 33 7.81 1.47 6.99
N SER A 34 7.70 2.24 8.08
CA SER A 34 7.57 1.68 9.44
C SER A 34 6.39 0.70 9.53
N LYS A 35 5.21 1.06 8.99
CA LYS A 35 4.05 0.16 8.98
C LYS A 35 4.31 -1.14 8.19
N ILE A 36 5.04 -1.07 7.08
CA ILE A 36 5.41 -2.25 6.29
C ILE A 36 6.37 -3.13 7.09
N MET A 37 7.42 -2.55 7.68
CA MET A 37 8.42 -3.30 8.47
C MET A 37 7.74 -4.01 9.65
N ASP A 38 6.88 -3.31 10.39
CA ASP A 38 6.11 -3.89 11.48
C ASP A 38 5.24 -5.07 11.02
N TYR A 39 4.60 -4.95 9.85
CA TYR A 39 3.80 -6.03 9.29
C TYR A 39 4.66 -7.26 8.98
N LEU A 40 5.80 -7.06 8.31
CA LEU A 40 6.72 -8.15 7.96
C LEU A 40 7.29 -8.85 9.20
N GLN A 41 7.67 -8.10 10.24
CA GLN A 41 8.16 -8.64 11.51
C GLN A 41 7.09 -9.46 12.24
N LYS A 42 5.87 -8.92 12.35
CA LYS A 42 4.74 -9.63 13.00
C LYS A 42 4.40 -10.95 12.33
N HIS A 43 4.59 -11.04 11.01
CA HIS A 43 4.37 -12.26 10.24
C HIS A 43 5.63 -13.13 10.13
N GLN A 44 6.71 -12.75 10.83
CA GLN A 44 7.98 -13.48 10.88
C GLN A 44 8.61 -13.69 9.49
N TYR A 45 8.36 -12.76 8.56
CA TYR A 45 9.02 -12.76 7.26
C TYR A 45 10.44 -12.21 7.34
N ILE A 46 10.72 -11.41 8.36
CA ILE A 46 12.03 -10.84 8.68
C ILE A 46 12.26 -10.89 10.20
N GLU A 47 13.52 -10.85 10.62
CA GLU A 47 13.90 -10.76 12.04
C GLU A 47 13.67 -9.34 12.59
N ASP A 48 13.51 -9.23 13.91
CA ASP A 48 13.48 -7.93 14.59
C ASP A 48 14.87 -7.29 14.55
N ILE A 49 14.96 -6.07 14.03
CA ILE A 49 16.20 -5.31 13.80
C ILE A 49 16.36 -4.26 14.89
#